data_AF-A0A944Y1D2-F1
#
_entry.id   AF-A0A944Y1D2-F1
#
_cell.length_a   1.000
_cell.length_b   1.000
_cell.length_c   1.000
_cell.angle_alpha   90.00
_cell.angle_beta   90.00
_cell.angle_gamma   90.00
#
_symmetry.space_group_name_H-M   'P 1'
#
loop_
_entity.id
_entity.type
_entity.pdbx_description
1 polymer ?
#
loop_
_entity_poly.entity_id
_entity_poly.type
_entity_poly.pdbx_seq_one_letter_code
_entity_poly.pdbx_strand_id
1 'polypeptide(L)'
;NFLFHHMSGLKAHGDDARANVDNVIETSKLPNAFLKLSGFHYLTDTPWNFPYKDTLWVYEKCYEAFGTNMVWGSDFPVVKKSMTHLQALEAFRTHCDFVNEPDNRAILGGTLERLLSEARSVTK
;
A
#
# COMPACT_ATOMS: atom_id res chain seq x y z
N ASN A 1 -2.56 -14.82 9.14
CA ASN A 1 -2.52 -13.57 8.36
C ASN A 1 -1.09 -13.07 8.30
N PHE A 2 -0.58 -12.82 7.10
CA PHE A 2 0.74 -12.23 6.85
C PHE A 2 0.54 -10.84 6.24
N LEU A 3 1.20 -9.83 6.80
CA LEU A 3 1.18 -8.47 6.30
C LEU A 3 2.54 -8.12 5.71
N PHE A 4 2.62 -7.96 4.39
CA PHE A 4 3.82 -7.51 3.70
C PHE A 4 3.96 -6.00 3.82
N HIS A 5 5.10 -5.56 4.34
CA HIS A 5 5.31 -4.16 4.71
C HIS A 5 5.78 -3.31 3.52
N HIS A 6 5.35 -2.05 3.47
CA HIS A 6 5.86 -1.01 2.57
C HIS A 6 5.90 -1.40 1.09
N MET A 7 4.75 -1.86 0.57
CA MET A 7 4.64 -2.37 -0.80
C MET A 7 5.71 -3.42 -1.14
N SER A 8 6.13 -4.22 -0.15
CA SER A 8 7.20 -5.23 -0.27
C SER A 8 8.55 -4.69 -0.78
N GLY A 9 8.82 -3.39 -0.62
CA GLY A 9 10.04 -2.75 -1.11
C GLY A 9 10.09 -2.57 -2.64
N LEU A 10 8.93 -2.63 -3.31
CA LEU A 10 8.81 -2.38 -4.76
C LEU A 10 9.36 -1.00 -5.16
N LYS A 11 9.69 -0.88 -6.45
CA LYS A 11 10.13 0.34 -7.11
C LYS A 11 9.26 0.59 -8.34
N ALA A 12 9.06 1.87 -8.68
CA ALA A 12 8.34 2.29 -9.87
C ALA A 12 9.28 2.55 -11.08
N HIS A 13 10.58 2.34 -10.88
CA HIS A 13 11.67 2.59 -11.83
C HIS A 13 12.66 1.42 -11.82
N GLY A 14 13.51 1.34 -12.84
CA GLY A 14 14.45 0.24 -13.04
C GLY A 14 13.90 -0.85 -13.97
N ASP A 15 14.82 -1.57 -14.61
CA ASP A 15 14.48 -2.58 -15.63
C ASP A 15 13.71 -3.78 -15.05
N ASP A 16 13.90 -4.06 -13.76
CA ASP A 16 13.28 -5.18 -13.04
C ASP A 16 11.94 -4.80 -12.35
N ALA A 17 11.54 -3.52 -12.38
CA ALA A 17 10.38 -3.03 -11.65
C ALA A 17 9.10 -3.84 -11.92
N ARG A 18 8.80 -4.11 -13.19
CA ARG A 18 7.59 -4.86 -13.58
C ARG A 18 7.64 -6.31 -13.12
N ALA A 19 8.76 -6.99 -13.31
CA ALA A 19 8.94 -8.36 -12.87
C ALA A 19 8.83 -8.49 -11.33
N ASN A 20 9.34 -7.50 -10.59
CA ASN A 20 9.20 -7.46 -9.14
C ASN A 20 7.74 -7.24 -8.71
N VAL A 21 7.00 -6.37 -9.39
CA VAL A 21 5.55 -6.21 -9.16
C VAL A 21 4.82 -7.53 -9.40
N ASP A 22 5.09 -8.19 -10.53
CA ASP A 22 4.49 -9.50 -10.87
C ASP A 22 4.75 -10.54 -9.76
N ASN A 23 6.00 -10.64 -9.28
CA ASN A 23 6.35 -11.54 -8.18
C ASN A 23 5.58 -11.24 -6.88
N VAL A 24 5.36 -9.97 -6.55
CA VAL A 24 4.62 -9.58 -5.34
C VAL A 24 3.14 -9.87 -5.48
N ILE A 25 2.52 -9.56 -6.62
CA ILE A 25 1.07 -9.78 -6.81
C ILE A 25 0.72 -11.27 -6.86
N GLU A 26 1.64 -12.15 -7.25
CA GLU A 26 1.43 -13.61 -7.17
C GLU A 26 1.09 -14.07 -5.75
N THR A 27 1.60 -13.39 -4.72
CA THR A 27 1.27 -13.71 -3.33
C THR A 27 -0.18 -13.38 -2.94
N SER A 28 -0.88 -12.55 -3.72
CA SER A 28 -2.29 -12.21 -3.47
C SER A 28 -3.23 -13.40 -3.63
N LYS A 29 -2.79 -14.46 -4.32
CA LYS A 29 -3.51 -15.74 -4.46
C LYS A 29 -3.63 -16.50 -3.15
N LEU A 30 -2.84 -16.17 -2.13
CA LEU A 30 -2.90 -16.79 -0.81
C LEU A 30 -4.03 -16.16 0.03
N PRO A 31 -4.88 -16.95 0.69
CA PRO A 31 -6.07 -16.44 1.39
C PRO A 31 -5.77 -15.62 2.64
N ASN A 32 -4.50 -15.58 3.07
CA ASN A 32 -4.04 -14.95 4.30
C ASN A 32 -2.95 -13.89 4.04
N ALA A 33 -2.76 -13.46 2.79
CA ALA A 33 -1.79 -12.46 2.38
C ALA A 33 -2.42 -11.05 2.33
N PHE A 34 -1.76 -10.10 2.96
CA PHE A 34 -2.14 -8.69 3.00
C PHE A 34 -0.95 -7.81 2.61
N LEU A 35 -1.22 -6.68 1.95
CA LEU A 35 -0.17 -5.77 1.51
C LEU A 35 -0.36 -4.38 2.13
N LYS A 36 0.71 -3.85 2.74
CA LYS A 36 0.68 -2.52 3.35
C LYS A 36 0.86 -1.44 2.29
N LEU A 37 -0.23 -0.72 1.99
CA LEU A 37 -0.26 0.48 1.15
C LEU A 37 0.37 1.65 1.92
N SER A 38 1.64 1.88 1.65
CA SER A 38 2.43 2.94 2.29
C SER A 38 3.65 3.24 1.44
N GLY A 39 4.41 4.27 1.82
CA GLY A 39 5.79 4.41 1.35
C GLY A 39 5.94 4.84 -0.11
N PHE A 40 5.05 5.70 -0.63
CA PHE A 40 5.16 6.27 -1.99
C PHE A 40 6.56 6.81 -2.29
N HIS A 41 7.17 7.45 -1.29
CA HIS A 41 8.53 7.99 -1.36
C HIS A 41 9.65 6.94 -1.49
N TYR A 42 9.39 5.66 -1.21
CA TYR A 42 10.34 4.58 -1.49
C TYR A 42 10.27 4.11 -2.94
N LEU A 43 9.12 4.23 -3.60
CA LEU A 43 8.89 3.70 -4.94
C LEU A 43 9.42 4.62 -6.03
N THR A 44 9.43 5.93 -5.78
CA THR A 44 9.86 6.97 -6.72
C THR A 44 11.38 7.19 -6.68
N ASP A 45 11.95 7.62 -7.81
CA ASP A 45 13.28 8.26 -7.86
C ASP A 45 13.22 9.78 -7.59
N THR A 46 12.00 10.32 -7.42
CA THR A 46 11.75 11.75 -7.19
C THR A 46 11.05 12.03 -5.85
N PRO A 47 11.69 11.78 -4.69
CA PRO A 47 11.07 11.85 -3.35
C PRO A 47 10.37 13.17 -2.97
N TRP A 48 10.63 14.30 -3.62
CA TRP A 48 9.99 15.59 -3.37
C TRP A 48 8.72 15.83 -4.23
N ASN A 49 8.45 14.96 -5.20
CA ASN A 49 7.45 15.18 -6.24
C ASN A 49 6.04 14.67 -5.86
N PHE A 50 5.50 15.16 -4.74
CA PHE A 50 4.11 14.89 -4.38
C PHE A 50 3.16 15.28 -5.55
N PRO A 51 2.19 14.42 -5.94
CA PRO A 51 1.70 13.24 -5.23
C PRO A 51 2.27 11.89 -5.71
N TYR A 52 3.47 11.85 -6.31
CA TYR A 52 4.14 10.61 -6.76
C TYR A 52 3.39 9.89 -7.89
N LYS A 53 2.94 10.67 -8.89
CA LYS A 53 2.19 10.15 -10.05
C LYS A 53 2.93 9.04 -10.81
N ASP A 54 4.26 9.09 -10.80
CA ASP A 54 5.16 8.09 -11.38
C ASP A 54 5.04 6.71 -10.71
N THR A 55 4.54 6.65 -9.48
CA THR A 55 4.38 5.40 -8.71
C THR A 55 3.00 4.76 -8.86
N LEU A 56 2.00 5.50 -9.35
CA LEU A 56 0.59 5.08 -9.30
C LEU A 56 0.32 3.75 -10.00
N TRP A 57 1.03 3.45 -11.09
CA TRP A 57 0.87 2.19 -11.81
C TRP A 57 1.21 0.96 -10.95
N VAL A 58 2.16 1.08 -10.00
CA VAL A 58 2.51 0.00 -9.06
C VAL A 58 1.36 -0.21 -8.07
N TYR A 59 0.85 0.89 -7.51
CA TYR A 59 -0.26 0.85 -6.56
C TYR A 59 -1.53 0.31 -7.20
N GLU A 60 -1.81 0.69 -8.46
CA GLU A 60 -2.95 0.18 -9.23
C GLU A 60 -2.83 -1.33 -9.46
N LYS A 61 -1.67 -1.82 -9.92
CA LYS A 61 -1.45 -3.27 -10.10
C LYS A 61 -1.59 -4.05 -8.81
N CYS A 62 -1.06 -3.54 -7.71
CA CYS A 62 -1.23 -4.17 -6.41
C CYS A 62 -2.68 -4.12 -5.93
N TYR A 63 -3.41 -3.03 -6.17
CA TYR A 63 -4.83 -2.93 -5.83
C TYR A 63 -5.68 -3.90 -6.66
N GLU A 64 -5.46 -4.01 -7.97
CA GLU A 64 -6.13 -4.99 -8.84
C GLU A 64 -5.96 -6.42 -8.32
N ALA A 65 -4.80 -6.74 -7.75
CA ALA A 65 -4.48 -8.09 -7.26
C ALA A 65 -4.93 -8.37 -5.82
N PHE A 66 -4.82 -7.41 -4.91
CA PHE A 66 -5.12 -7.59 -3.48
C PHE A 66 -6.50 -7.05 -3.07
N GLY A 67 -7.05 -6.07 -3.79
CA GLY A 67 -8.29 -5.39 -3.45
C GLY A 67 -8.31 -4.90 -2.00
N THR A 68 -9.35 -5.28 -1.26
CA THR A 68 -9.52 -4.92 0.17
C THR A 68 -8.57 -5.64 1.12
N ASN A 69 -7.72 -6.56 0.65
CA ASN A 69 -6.63 -7.14 1.44
C ASN A 69 -5.40 -6.21 1.54
N MET A 70 -5.52 -4.96 1.09
CA MET A 70 -4.53 -3.94 1.40
C MET A 70 -4.84 -3.21 2.72
N VAL A 71 -3.81 -2.68 3.37
CA VAL A 71 -3.94 -1.83 4.57
C VAL A 71 -3.10 -0.58 4.46
N TRP A 72 -3.67 0.58 4.72
CA TRP A 72 -2.95 1.85 4.64
C TRP A 72 -2.03 2.07 5.85
N GLY A 73 -0.91 2.76 5.63
CA GLY A 73 -0.11 3.34 6.70
C GLY A 73 0.73 4.52 6.23
N SER A 74 0.86 5.53 7.08
CA SER A 74 1.60 6.76 6.73
C SER A 74 3.12 6.58 6.59
N ASP A 75 3.69 5.54 7.20
CA ASP A 75 5.15 5.37 7.37
C ASP A 75 5.82 6.48 8.21
N PHE A 76 5.07 7.08 9.13
CA PHE A 76 5.64 7.99 10.14
C PHE A 76 6.57 7.24 11.11
N PRO A 77 7.73 7.81 11.49
CA PRO A 77 8.23 9.15 11.15
C PRO A 77 9.09 9.23 9.89
N VAL A 78 9.41 8.11 9.23
CA VAL A 78 10.34 8.07 8.08
C VAL A 78 9.84 8.91 6.91
N VAL A 79 8.53 8.86 6.66
CA VAL A 79 7.86 9.63 5.61
C VAL A 79 8.14 11.14 5.66
N LYS A 80 8.47 11.69 6.85
CA LYS A 80 8.75 13.13 7.05
C LYS A 80 9.90 13.66 6.20
N LYS A 81 10.78 12.79 5.71
CA LYS A 81 11.90 13.18 4.82
C LYS A 81 11.41 13.63 3.44
N SER A 82 10.20 13.24 3.07
CA SER A 82 9.65 13.41 1.72
C SER A 82 8.27 14.08 1.73
N MET A 83 7.45 13.82 2.74
CA MET A 83 6.05 14.24 2.81
C MET A 83 5.62 14.54 4.24
N THR A 84 4.59 15.37 4.36
CA THR A 84 3.79 15.47 5.60
C THR A 84 2.90 14.24 5.79
N HIS A 85 2.42 14.02 7.01
CA HIS A 85 1.43 12.97 7.28
C HIS A 85 0.14 13.17 6.47
N LEU A 86 -0.31 14.42 6.30
CA LEU A 86 -1.47 14.74 5.47
C LEU A 86 -1.23 14.36 4.00
N GLN A 87 -0.07 14.72 3.44
CA GLN A 87 0.29 14.29 2.09
C GLN A 87 0.34 12.75 1.97
N ALA A 88 0.77 12.02 3.00
CA ALA A 88 0.75 10.55 2.98
C ALA A 88 -0.65 9.96 2.95
N LEU A 89 -1.60 10.61 3.61
CA LEU A 89 -3.02 10.26 3.51
C LEU A 89 -3.57 10.59 2.13
N GLU A 90 -3.33 11.81 1.63
CA GLU A 90 -3.89 12.29 0.36
C GLU A 90 -3.30 11.61 -0.87
N ALA A 91 -2.03 11.19 -0.83
CA ALA A 91 -1.41 10.39 -1.89
C ALA A 91 -2.21 9.12 -2.18
N PHE A 92 -2.81 8.50 -1.16
CA PHE A 92 -3.74 7.39 -1.34
C PHE A 92 -5.18 7.87 -1.55
N ARG A 93 -5.72 8.62 -0.59
CA ARG A 93 -7.15 8.93 -0.49
C ARG A 93 -7.69 9.71 -1.70
N THR A 94 -6.87 10.59 -2.26
CA THR A 94 -7.26 11.52 -3.32
C THR A 94 -6.59 11.22 -4.66
N HIS A 95 -5.38 10.63 -4.65
CA HIS A 95 -4.59 10.43 -5.87
C HIS A 95 -4.53 8.99 -6.39
N CYS A 96 -5.07 8.01 -5.65
CA CYS A 96 -5.34 6.67 -6.18
C CYS A 96 -6.82 6.57 -6.60
N ASP A 97 -7.18 7.27 -7.68
CA ASP A 97 -8.56 7.36 -8.21
C ASP A 97 -9.08 6.05 -8.83
N PHE A 98 -8.19 5.08 -9.08
CA PHE A 98 -8.53 3.70 -9.43
C PHE A 98 -9.14 2.89 -8.28
N VAL A 99 -9.10 3.39 -7.03
CA VAL A 99 -9.72 2.72 -5.87
C VAL A 99 -11.10 3.29 -5.61
N ASN A 100 -12.12 2.42 -5.67
CA ASN A 100 -13.50 2.82 -5.39
C ASN A 100 -13.71 3.22 -3.91
N GLU A 101 -14.78 3.98 -3.63
CA GLU A 101 -15.04 4.54 -2.31
C GLU A 101 -15.23 3.49 -1.18
N PRO A 102 -15.96 2.37 -1.39
CA PRO A 102 -16.00 1.27 -0.42
C PRO A 102 -14.62 0.69 -0.08
N ASP A 103 -13.79 0.41 -1.08
CA ASP A 103 -12.47 -0.18 -0.89
C ASP A 103 -11.51 0.81 -0.23
N ASN A 104 -11.62 2.10 -0.58
CA ASN A 104 -10.85 3.16 0.06
C ASN A 104 -11.07 3.16 1.58
N ARG A 105 -12.32 3.08 2.04
CA ARG A 105 -12.64 2.97 3.48
C ARG A 105 -12.11 1.69 4.11
N ALA A 106 -12.21 0.55 3.42
CA ALA A 106 -11.67 -0.71 3.91
C ALA A 106 -10.15 -0.60 4.11
N ILE A 107 -9.43 -0.11 3.11
CA ILE A 107 -7.97 -0.02 3.12
C ILE A 107 -7.48 1.04 4.13
N LEU A 108 -8.20 2.17 4.29
CA LEU A 108 -7.83 3.23 5.25
C LEU A 108 -7.89 2.80 6.72
N GLY A 109 -8.59 1.73 7.06
CA GLY A 109 -8.61 1.25 8.44
C GLY A 109 -9.45 0.00 8.70
N GLY A 110 -10.54 -0.21 7.96
CA GLY A 110 -11.47 -1.33 8.21
C GLY A 110 -10.80 -2.71 8.12
N THR A 111 -9.90 -2.91 7.14
CA THR A 111 -9.18 -4.17 6.98
C THR A 111 -8.24 -4.44 8.16
N LEU A 112 -7.47 -3.43 8.59
CA LEU A 112 -6.56 -3.60 9.73
C LEU A 112 -7.30 -3.78 11.05
N GLU A 113 -8.41 -3.08 11.25
CA GLU A 113 -9.29 -3.25 12.42
C GLU A 113 -9.78 -4.70 12.53
N ARG A 114 -10.28 -5.28 11.42
CA ARG A 114 -10.70 -6.69 11.37
C ARG A 114 -9.56 -7.63 11.74
N LEU A 115 -8.38 -7.46 11.13
CA LEU A 115 -7.21 -8.30 11.39
C LEU A 115 -6.77 -8.26 12.85
N LEU A 116 -6.77 -7.07 13.46
CA LEU A 116 -6.42 -6.90 14.88
C LEU A 116 -7.48 -7.51 15.80
N SER A 117 -8.75 -7.43 15.43
CA SER A 117 -9.85 -8.04 16.19
C SER A 117 -9.77 -9.56 16.19
N GLU A 118 -9.50 -10.17 15.03
CA GLU A 118 -9.24 -11.61 14.89
C GLU A 118 -8.00 -12.04 15.70
N ALA A 119 -6.90 -11.29 15.66
CA ALA A 119 -5.70 -11.62 16.42
C ALA A 119 -5.93 -11.57 17.95
N ARG A 120 -6.78 -10.66 18.43
CA ARG A 120 -7.15 -10.52 19.84
C ARG A 120 -8.09 -11.62 20.33
N SER A 121 -8.94 -12.18 19.47
CA SER A 121 -9.86 -13.25 19.87
C SER A 121 -9.15 -14.60 20.04
N VAL A 122 -8.04 -14.83 19.32
CA VAL A 122 -7.22 -16.05 19.43
C VAL A 122 -6.41 -16.08 20.74
N THR A 123 -6.19 -14.94 21.38
CA THR A 123 -5.40 -14.80 22.62
C THR A 123 -6.26 -14.77 23.89
N LYS A 124 -7.57 -15.02 23.78
CA LYS A 124 -8.50 -15.25 24.90
C LYS A 124 -8.91 -16.71 24.96
#